data_AF-A0A496VEE0-F1
#
_entry.id   AF-A0A496VEE0-F1
#
_cell.length_a   1.000
_cell.length_b   1.000
_cell.length_c   1.000
_cell.angle_alpha   90.00
_cell.angle_beta   90.00
_cell.angle_gamma   90.00
#
_symmetry.space_group_name_H-M   'P 1'
#
loop_
_entity.id
_entity.type
_entity.pdbx_description
1 polymer ?
#
loop_
_entity_poly.entity_id
_entity_poly.type
_entity_poly.pdbx_seq_one_letter_code
_entity_poly.pdbx_strand_id
1 'polypeptide(L)'
;MDMDNNKVKHPLILPTLRGKMGDWFYYVTLMPFKEVAQRVISLAGESLNTTRLRENEMTHKTQELVDYLKKQEQIFFNSLILGIYEGSPTWQEIDVIGNQNLYEDFPEESLDYLSKTFGILTRQGDENIFVIDGLLETQAIKEAIKQDNRLANKEVTVIFVAHQETPEGRKRTNRLISQLNQYAQLQTVNG
;
A
#
# COMPACT_ATOMS: atom_id res chain seq x y z
N MET A 1 7.71 25.20 10.47
CA MET A 1 8.47 24.33 11.40
C MET A 1 8.44 22.97 10.75
N ASP A 2 9.56 22.60 10.15
CA ASP A 2 9.65 21.59 9.08
C ASP A 2 9.33 20.19 9.59
N MET A 3 8.22 19.61 9.14
CA MET A 3 7.87 18.21 9.37
C MET A 3 7.95 17.45 8.05
N ASP A 4 9.14 17.25 7.46
CA ASP A 4 9.28 16.18 6.44
C ASP A 4 10.70 15.73 6.02
N ASN A 5 11.74 15.92 6.83
CA ASN A 5 13.12 15.73 6.34
C ASN A 5 13.88 14.51 6.87
N ASN A 6 13.18 13.43 7.21
CA ASN A 6 13.85 12.16 7.51
C ASN A 6 13.37 11.04 6.57
N LYS A 7 13.55 11.25 5.26
CA LYS A 7 13.41 10.16 4.27
C LYS A 7 14.34 9.02 4.66
N VAL A 8 13.76 7.86 4.90
CA VAL A 8 14.47 6.64 5.24
C VAL A 8 15.36 6.21 4.07
N LYS A 9 16.68 6.33 4.24
CA LYS A 9 17.68 6.10 3.18
C LYS A 9 18.08 4.63 2.95
N HIS A 10 17.49 3.68 3.66
CA HIS A 10 17.80 2.27 3.43
C HIS A 10 16.83 1.66 2.41
N PRO A 11 17.28 0.69 1.60
CA PRO A 11 16.41 0.05 0.64
C PRO A 11 15.23 -0.67 1.30
N LEU A 12 14.05 -0.53 0.72
CA LEU A 12 12.87 -1.30 1.08
C LEU A 12 12.78 -2.49 0.12
N ILE A 13 12.85 -3.69 0.66
CA ILE A 13 12.86 -4.95 -0.08
C ILE A 13 11.64 -5.74 0.33
N LEU A 14 10.80 -6.08 -0.63
CA LEU A 14 9.47 -6.62 -0.36
C LEU A 14 9.17 -7.85 -1.20
N PRO A 15 8.62 -8.93 -0.62
CA PRO A 15 8.07 -10.03 -1.39
C PRO A 15 6.81 -9.55 -2.10
N THR A 16 6.68 -9.83 -3.39
CA THR A 16 5.66 -9.17 -4.19
C THR A 16 5.10 -10.06 -5.29
N LEU A 17 3.78 -9.94 -5.51
CA LEU A 17 3.08 -10.45 -6.67
C LEU A 17 2.85 -9.32 -7.65
N ARG A 18 3.29 -9.49 -8.89
CA ARG A 18 3.00 -8.56 -9.99
C ARG A 18 1.73 -8.99 -10.72
N GLY A 19 0.77 -8.09 -10.80
CA GLY A 19 -0.46 -8.27 -11.54
C GLY A 19 -0.62 -7.25 -12.66
N LYS A 20 -1.50 -7.56 -13.61
CA LYS A 20 -1.96 -6.62 -14.63
C LYS A 20 -3.48 -6.63 -14.67
N MET A 21 -4.10 -5.45 -14.58
CA MET A 21 -5.54 -5.27 -14.73
C MET A 21 -5.80 -4.15 -15.74
N GLY A 22 -6.37 -4.51 -16.89
CA GLY A 22 -6.46 -3.59 -18.03
C GLY A 22 -5.07 -3.13 -18.46
N ASP A 23 -4.84 -1.81 -18.39
CA ASP A 23 -3.57 -1.17 -18.70
C ASP A 23 -2.71 -0.86 -17.47
N TRP A 24 -3.13 -1.28 -16.27
CA TRP A 24 -2.40 -1.07 -15.02
C TRP A 24 -1.57 -2.30 -14.66
N PHE A 25 -0.27 -2.10 -14.45
CA PHE A 25 0.51 -3.01 -13.62
C PHE A 25 0.37 -2.59 -12.16
N TYR A 26 0.17 -3.57 -11.29
CA TYR A 26 0.11 -3.37 -9.85
C TYR A 26 0.93 -4.43 -9.15
N TYR A 27 1.32 -4.11 -7.92
CA TYR A 27 2.21 -4.95 -7.11
C TYR A 27 1.57 -5.18 -5.75
N VAL A 28 1.25 -6.43 -5.43
CA VAL A 28 0.69 -6.82 -4.14
C VAL A 28 1.82 -7.30 -3.25
N THR A 29 1.97 -6.71 -2.08
CA THR A 29 3.07 -6.99 -1.16
C THR A 29 2.60 -7.02 0.28
N LEU A 30 3.38 -7.67 1.14
CA LEU A 30 3.27 -7.55 2.59
C LEU A 30 4.23 -6.47 3.06
N MET A 31 3.72 -5.41 3.68
CA MET A 31 4.54 -4.31 4.19
C MET A 31 4.47 -4.27 5.72
N PRO A 32 5.62 -4.29 6.42
CA PRO A 32 5.64 -4.11 7.86
C PRO A 32 5.07 -2.75 8.27
N PHE A 33 4.35 -2.69 9.38
CA PHE A 33 3.72 -1.48 9.91
C PHE A 33 4.75 -0.36 10.12
N LYS A 34 5.98 -0.69 10.54
CA LYS A 34 7.06 0.30 10.66
C LYS A 34 7.40 0.99 9.34
N GLU A 35 7.38 0.26 8.22
CA GLU A 35 7.68 0.81 6.90
C GLU A 35 6.51 1.68 6.41
N VAL A 36 5.26 1.24 6.68
CA VAL A 36 4.07 2.07 6.44
C VAL A 36 4.18 3.40 7.19
N ALA A 37 4.51 3.34 8.48
CA ALA A 37 4.56 4.51 9.33
C ALA A 37 5.67 5.50 8.93
N GLN A 38 6.81 4.99 8.45
CA GLN A 38 7.97 5.78 8.08
C GLN A 38 7.92 6.35 6.67
N ARG A 39 7.32 5.63 5.71
CA ARG A 39 7.46 5.94 4.28
C ARG A 39 6.20 6.46 3.61
N VAL A 40 5.02 6.11 4.13
CA VAL A 40 3.75 6.49 3.50
C VAL A 40 3.37 7.90 3.93
N ILE A 41 3.32 8.81 2.98
CA ILE A 41 2.81 10.17 3.18
C ILE A 41 1.29 10.10 3.17
N SER A 42 0.69 10.60 4.24
CA SER A 42 -0.74 10.81 4.30
C SER A 42 -1.02 12.13 3.58
N LEU A 43 -1.31 12.09 2.27
CA LEU A 43 -1.67 13.30 1.51
C LEU A 43 -3.01 13.84 2.02
N ALA A 44 -2.98 14.62 3.09
CA ALA A 44 -4.04 15.55 3.44
C ALA A 44 -3.77 16.84 2.66
N GLY A 45 -4.18 16.92 1.38
CA GLY A 45 -3.71 18.01 0.52
C GLY A 45 -4.67 18.58 -0.52
N GLU A 46 -5.41 17.77 -1.29
CA GLU A 46 -6.10 18.31 -2.49
C GLU A 46 -7.63 18.22 -2.47
N SER A 47 -8.26 17.89 -1.33
CA SER A 47 -9.70 18.12 -1.12
C SER A 47 -9.98 18.96 0.14
N LEU A 48 -9.19 20.01 0.34
CA LEU A 48 -9.44 21.02 1.37
C LEU A 48 -10.55 21.96 0.91
N ASN A 49 -11.82 21.61 1.13
CA ASN A 49 -12.92 22.58 1.14
C ASN A 49 -14.04 22.27 2.14
N THR A 50 -13.81 21.37 3.10
CA THR A 50 -14.80 21.01 4.14
C THR A 50 -14.11 20.62 5.45
N THR A 51 -13.18 21.44 5.90
CA THR A 51 -12.01 20.93 6.63
C THR A 51 -12.29 20.57 8.10
N ARG A 52 -13.10 21.31 8.86
CA ARG A 52 -13.16 21.09 10.32
C ARG A 52 -14.06 19.96 10.82
N LEU A 53 -15.21 19.71 10.18
CA LEU A 53 -16.13 18.65 10.61
C LEU A 53 -15.59 17.26 10.24
N ARG A 54 -14.98 17.13 9.05
CA ARG A 54 -14.35 15.89 8.59
C ARG A 54 -13.10 15.55 9.41
N GLU A 55 -12.31 16.56 9.82
CA GLU A 55 -11.13 16.36 10.68
C GLU A 55 -11.48 15.74 12.03
N ASN A 56 -12.54 16.21 12.70
CA ASN A 56 -12.95 15.68 14.00
C ASN A 56 -13.49 14.25 13.89
N GLU A 57 -14.33 13.96 12.90
CA GLU A 57 -14.85 12.61 12.64
C GLU A 57 -13.74 11.62 12.28
N MET A 58 -12.78 12.04 11.47
CA MET A 58 -11.61 11.24 11.15
C MET A 58 -10.75 10.97 12.39
N THR A 59 -10.55 11.97 13.26
CA THR A 59 -9.78 11.80 14.50
C THR A 59 -10.41 10.74 15.41
N HIS A 60 -11.73 10.77 15.58
CA HIS A 60 -12.43 9.77 16.39
C HIS A 60 -12.28 8.36 15.81
N LYS A 61 -12.56 8.18 14.52
CA LYS A 61 -12.43 6.88 13.84
C LYS A 61 -11.01 6.34 13.85
N THR A 62 -10.02 7.21 13.66
CA THR A 62 -8.61 6.83 13.80
C THR A 62 -8.32 6.33 15.21
N GLN A 63 -8.85 6.99 16.26
CA GLN A 63 -8.64 6.53 17.64
C GLN A 63 -9.30 5.18 17.92
N GLU A 64 -10.50 4.92 17.37
CA GLU A 64 -11.15 3.60 17.45
C GLU A 64 -10.28 2.52 16.81
N LEU A 65 -9.68 2.79 15.65
CA LEU A 65 -8.76 1.87 14.98
C LEU A 65 -7.45 1.67 15.74
N VAL A 66 -6.90 2.72 16.36
CA VAL A 66 -5.72 2.60 17.24
C VAL A 66 -6.03 1.68 18.42
N ASP A 67 -7.20 1.84 19.03
CA ASP A 67 -7.65 1.00 20.12
C ASP A 67 -7.86 -0.45 19.67
N TYR A 68 -8.46 -0.65 18.48
CA TYR A 68 -8.60 -1.97 17.85
C TYR A 68 -7.24 -2.66 17.68
N LEU A 69 -6.25 -1.94 17.11
CA LEU A 69 -4.89 -2.44 16.91
C LEU A 69 -4.16 -2.82 18.20
N LYS A 70 -4.49 -2.19 19.33
CA LYS A 70 -3.80 -2.41 20.61
C LYS A 70 -4.48 -3.46 21.49
N LYS A 71 -5.81 -3.53 21.43
CA LYS A 71 -6.62 -4.33 22.38
C LYS A 71 -7.01 -5.69 21.83
N GLN A 72 -7.13 -5.83 20.51
CA GLN A 72 -7.56 -7.07 19.89
C GLN A 72 -6.36 -7.94 19.50
N GLU A 73 -6.44 -9.24 19.75
CA GLU A 73 -5.46 -10.19 19.21
C GLU A 73 -5.73 -10.51 17.74
N GLN A 74 -7.01 -10.52 17.35
CA GLN A 74 -7.49 -10.76 15.99
C GLN A 74 -7.55 -9.46 15.20
N ILE A 75 -6.40 -9.05 14.69
CA ILE A 75 -6.24 -7.84 13.89
C ILE A 75 -6.15 -8.21 12.41
N PHE A 76 -7.02 -7.61 11.60
CA PHE A 76 -6.96 -7.76 10.15
C PHE A 76 -7.46 -6.49 9.46
N PHE A 77 -6.67 -5.96 8.53
CA PHE A 77 -7.07 -4.86 7.65
C PHE A 77 -7.21 -5.35 6.22
N ASN A 78 -8.04 -4.64 5.46
CA ASN A 78 -8.00 -4.76 4.01
C ASN A 78 -6.66 -4.20 3.47
N SER A 79 -6.39 -4.38 2.18
CA SER A 79 -5.19 -3.86 1.57
C SER A 79 -5.17 -2.33 1.53
N LEU A 80 -4.01 -1.73 1.81
CA LEU A 80 -3.78 -0.30 1.51
C LEU A 80 -3.47 -0.15 0.02
N ILE A 81 -4.10 0.82 -0.65
CA ILE A 81 -3.75 1.17 -2.03
C ILE A 81 -2.81 2.36 -1.98
N LEU A 82 -1.59 2.17 -2.47
CA LEU A 82 -0.53 3.18 -2.39
C LEU A 82 -0.04 3.57 -3.78
N GLY A 83 0.10 4.87 -4.01
CA GLY A 83 0.79 5.39 -5.18
C GLY A 83 2.27 5.62 -4.88
N ILE A 84 3.10 5.50 -5.92
CA ILE A 84 4.55 5.74 -5.86
C ILE A 84 4.91 6.87 -6.82
N TYR A 85 5.49 7.96 -6.32
CA TYR A 85 6.15 9.02 -7.10
C TYR A 85 7.66 8.86 -7.06
N GLU A 86 8.32 9.27 -8.15
CA GLU A 86 9.76 9.39 -8.25
C GLU A 86 10.53 8.09 -7.96
N GLY A 87 11.77 8.02 -8.45
CA GLY A 87 12.63 6.84 -8.36
C GLY A 87 12.26 5.70 -9.32
N SER A 88 13.08 4.66 -9.28
CA SER A 88 13.01 3.51 -10.20
C SER A 88 12.84 2.24 -9.37
N PRO A 89 11.60 1.88 -8.98
CA PRO A 89 11.37 0.62 -8.29
C PRO A 89 11.91 -0.51 -9.16
N THR A 90 12.81 -1.29 -8.59
CA THR A 90 13.42 -2.41 -9.30
C THR A 90 12.59 -3.65 -9.02
N TRP A 91 11.98 -4.18 -10.08
CA TRP A 91 11.31 -5.46 -10.06
C TRP A 91 12.30 -6.55 -10.44
N GLN A 92 12.44 -7.55 -9.56
CA GLN A 92 13.22 -8.75 -9.82
C GLN A 92 12.31 -9.97 -9.80
N GLU A 93 12.21 -10.67 -10.93
CA GLU A 93 11.47 -11.93 -11.06
C GLU A 93 12.19 -13.06 -10.30
N ILE A 94 11.41 -14.00 -9.77
CA ILE A 94 11.93 -15.21 -9.12
C ILE A 94 11.55 -16.41 -9.98
N ASP A 95 12.56 -17.13 -10.47
CA ASP A 95 12.35 -18.36 -11.23
C ASP A 95 11.70 -19.44 -10.35
N VAL A 96 10.53 -19.91 -10.76
CA VAL A 96 9.85 -21.05 -10.15
C VAL A 96 10.27 -22.30 -10.89
N ILE A 97 10.97 -23.18 -10.19
CA ILE A 97 11.44 -24.46 -10.72
C ILE A 97 10.52 -25.56 -10.18
N GLY A 98 10.04 -26.44 -11.06
CA GLY A 98 9.22 -27.60 -10.68
C GLY A 98 9.97 -28.51 -9.69
N ASN A 99 9.25 -29.06 -8.71
CA ASN A 99 9.78 -30.02 -7.76
C ASN A 99 9.56 -31.44 -8.30
N GLN A 100 10.65 -32.16 -8.55
CA GLN A 100 10.66 -33.53 -9.09
C GLN A 100 9.93 -34.57 -8.21
N ASN A 101 9.57 -34.21 -6.96
CA ASN A 101 8.88 -35.08 -5.99
C ASN A 101 7.40 -34.73 -5.76
N LEU A 102 6.81 -33.80 -6.52
CA LEU A 102 5.37 -33.54 -6.51
C LEU A 102 4.69 -34.30 -7.65
N TYR A 103 3.42 -34.67 -7.45
CA TYR A 103 2.73 -35.71 -8.23
C TYR A 103 2.51 -35.40 -9.71
N GLU A 104 2.82 -34.21 -10.21
CA GLU A 104 2.81 -33.84 -11.63
C GLU A 104 3.75 -32.62 -11.81
N ASP A 105 4.63 -32.65 -12.82
CA ASP A 105 5.39 -31.47 -13.23
C ASP A 105 4.41 -30.38 -13.70
N PHE A 106 4.58 -29.15 -13.21
CA PHE A 106 3.78 -28.02 -13.70
C PHE A 106 4.05 -27.82 -15.20
N PRO A 107 3.01 -27.52 -16.02
CA PRO A 107 3.22 -27.14 -17.41
C PRO A 107 4.21 -25.97 -17.53
N GLU A 108 5.03 -25.94 -18.58
CA GLU A 108 6.02 -24.87 -18.81
C GLU A 108 5.38 -23.48 -18.79
N GLU A 109 4.18 -23.34 -19.38
CA GLU A 109 3.40 -22.10 -19.34
C GLU A 109 3.02 -21.68 -17.91
N SER A 110 2.72 -22.64 -17.03
CA SER A 110 2.43 -22.36 -15.62
C SER A 110 3.68 -21.91 -14.88
N LEU A 111 4.84 -22.53 -15.13
CA LEU A 111 6.12 -22.11 -14.55
C LEU A 111 6.53 -20.72 -15.03
N ASP A 112 6.33 -20.40 -16.31
CA ASP A 112 6.56 -19.08 -16.88
C ASP A 112 5.65 -18.02 -16.24
N TYR A 113 4.36 -18.30 -16.11
CA TYR A 113 3.40 -17.41 -15.44
C TYR A 113 3.77 -17.16 -13.97
N LEU A 114 4.10 -18.22 -13.22
CA LEU A 114 4.50 -18.09 -11.82
C LEU A 114 5.80 -17.27 -11.69
N SER A 115 6.79 -17.52 -12.55
CA SER A 115 8.07 -16.81 -12.52
C SER A 115 7.93 -15.32 -12.83
N LYS A 116 7.03 -14.95 -13.75
CA LYS A 116 6.71 -13.55 -14.06
C LYS A 116 5.88 -12.86 -12.99
N THR A 117 5.19 -13.64 -12.16
CA THR A 117 4.26 -13.16 -11.13
C THR A 117 4.96 -12.97 -9.79
N PHE A 118 5.80 -13.91 -9.37
CA PHE A 118 6.56 -13.82 -8.13
C PHE A 118 7.83 -13.00 -8.31
N GLY A 119 8.10 -12.14 -7.34
CA GLY A 119 9.31 -11.36 -7.37
C GLY A 119 9.57 -10.55 -6.12
N ILE A 120 10.63 -9.78 -6.20
CA ILE A 120 11.08 -8.87 -5.17
C ILE A 120 10.91 -7.45 -5.71
N LEU A 121 10.14 -6.64 -4.99
CA LEU A 121 10.08 -5.20 -5.23
C LEU A 121 11.13 -4.53 -4.35
N THR A 122 12.18 -3.98 -4.97
CA THR A 122 13.24 -3.24 -4.28
C THR A 122 13.14 -1.76 -4.59
N ARG A 123 13.29 -0.95 -3.55
CA ARG A 123 13.17 0.51 -3.61
C ARG A 123 14.33 1.16 -2.87
N GLN A 124 14.90 2.22 -3.44
CA GLN A 124 16.11 2.85 -2.91
C GLN A 124 15.81 3.87 -1.81
N GLY A 125 14.55 4.32 -1.67
CA GLY A 125 14.10 5.24 -0.61
C GLY A 125 14.10 6.71 -1.01
N ASP A 126 14.37 7.03 -2.27
CA ASP A 126 14.22 8.36 -2.87
C ASP A 126 12.76 8.69 -3.23
N GLU A 127 11.95 7.64 -3.40
CA GLU A 127 10.58 7.72 -3.87
C GLU A 127 9.61 8.29 -2.80
N ASN A 128 8.56 8.98 -3.24
CA ASN A 128 7.46 9.39 -2.36
C ASN A 128 6.33 8.35 -2.45
N ILE A 129 5.92 7.78 -1.32
CA ILE A 129 4.76 6.89 -1.25
C ILE A 129 3.59 7.68 -0.70
N PHE A 130 2.41 7.57 -1.30
CA PHE A 130 1.21 8.21 -0.79
C PHE A 130 0.04 7.25 -0.75
N VAL A 131 -0.84 7.46 0.21
CA VAL A 131 -2.07 6.69 0.34
C VAL A 131 -3.11 7.16 -0.70
N ILE A 132 -3.61 6.22 -1.49
CA ILE A 132 -4.77 6.37 -2.38
C ILE A 132 -6.04 5.93 -1.66
N ASP A 133 -5.97 4.77 -0.99
CA ASP A 133 -7.04 4.21 -0.17
C ASP A 133 -6.46 3.58 1.11
N GLY A 134 -7.21 3.65 2.21
CA GLY A 134 -6.77 3.23 3.54
C GLY A 134 -6.13 4.34 4.39
N LEU A 135 -6.65 5.57 4.29
CA LEU A 135 -6.10 6.74 5.01
C LEU A 135 -6.23 6.59 6.54
N LEU A 136 -7.38 6.13 7.03
CA LEU A 136 -7.62 5.95 8.47
C LEU A 136 -6.74 4.84 9.03
N GLU A 137 -6.61 3.72 8.32
CA GLU A 137 -5.74 2.60 8.66
C GLU A 137 -4.27 3.03 8.68
N THR A 138 -3.83 3.80 7.68
CA THR A 138 -2.46 4.35 7.64
C THR A 138 -2.19 5.26 8.84
N GLN A 139 -3.14 6.14 9.19
CA GLN A 139 -3.03 7.01 10.36
C GLN A 139 -3.04 6.21 11.67
N ALA A 140 -3.90 5.20 11.78
CA ALA A 140 -4.00 4.34 12.94
C ALA A 140 -2.73 3.52 13.13
N ILE A 141 -2.14 2.96 12.07
CA ILE A 141 -0.85 2.26 12.11
C ILE A 141 0.25 3.20 12.62
N LYS A 142 0.35 4.40 12.05
CA LYS A 142 1.32 5.42 12.46
C LYS A 142 1.21 5.76 13.93
N GLU A 143 0.00 5.96 14.42
CA GLU A 143 -0.23 6.37 15.80
C GLU A 143 -0.10 5.21 16.79
N ALA A 144 -0.59 4.01 16.43
CA ALA A 144 -0.50 2.83 17.27
C ALA A 144 0.96 2.41 17.52
N ILE A 145 1.84 2.47 16.52
CA ILE A 145 3.27 2.11 16.70
C ILE A 145 4.00 3.06 17.65
N LYS A 146 3.68 4.36 17.64
CA LYS A 146 4.27 5.33 18.58
C LYS A 146 3.94 4.96 20.03
N GLN A 147 2.77 4.37 20.25
CA GLN A 147 2.28 3.99 21.58
C GLN A 147 2.64 2.56 21.97
N ASP A 148 2.75 1.65 21.00
CA ASP A 148 3.09 0.24 21.18
C ASP A 148 3.97 -0.28 20.04
N ASN A 149 5.28 -0.26 20.28
CA ASN A 149 6.27 -0.69 19.30
C ASN A 149 6.20 -2.20 18.98
N ARG A 150 5.46 -3.02 19.74
CA ARG A 150 5.26 -4.44 19.42
C ARG A 150 4.49 -4.63 18.10
N LEU A 151 3.76 -3.61 17.66
CA LEU A 151 3.02 -3.60 16.40
C LEU A 151 3.93 -3.42 15.17
N ALA A 152 5.19 -2.98 15.35
CA ALA A 152 6.08 -2.57 14.25
C ALA A 152 6.33 -3.67 13.19
N ASN A 153 6.36 -4.93 13.61
CA ASN A 153 6.61 -6.09 12.73
C ASN A 153 5.33 -6.78 12.25
N LYS A 154 4.13 -6.30 12.64
CA LYS A 154 2.89 -6.75 11.99
C LYS A 154 2.90 -6.27 10.54
N GLU A 155 2.29 -7.05 9.66
CA GLU A 155 2.27 -6.77 8.23
C GLU A 155 0.85 -6.41 7.78
N VAL A 156 0.75 -5.53 6.79
CA VAL A 156 -0.49 -5.24 6.06
C VAL A 156 -0.26 -5.49 4.59
N THR A 157 -1.28 -6.00 3.91
CA THR A 157 -1.27 -6.10 2.46
C THR A 157 -1.26 -4.69 1.85
N VAL A 158 -0.35 -4.45 0.92
CA VAL A 158 -0.24 -3.20 0.18
C VAL A 158 -0.34 -3.50 -1.30
N ILE A 159 -1.13 -2.72 -2.01
CA ILE A 159 -1.21 -2.72 -3.48
C ILE A 159 -0.57 -1.43 -3.97
N PHE A 160 0.62 -1.55 -4.55
CA PHE A 160 1.24 -0.43 -5.24
C PHE A 160 0.72 -0.31 -6.67
N VAL A 161 0.32 0.91 -7.03
CA VAL A 161 -0.02 1.26 -8.41
C VAL A 161 1.10 2.14 -8.96
N ALA A 162 1.76 1.66 -10.01
CA ALA A 162 2.83 2.41 -10.67
C ALA A 162 2.27 3.70 -11.29
N HIS A 163 2.80 4.84 -10.87
CA HIS A 163 2.40 6.15 -11.35
C HIS A 163 3.49 6.77 -12.24
N GLN A 164 3.08 7.55 -13.24
CA GLN A 164 4.01 8.34 -14.06
C GLN A 164 3.83 9.82 -13.74
N GLU A 165 4.91 10.56 -13.51
CA GLU A 165 4.90 12.00 -13.19
C GLU A 165 4.50 12.93 -14.36
N THR A 166 4.15 12.36 -15.50
CA THR A 166 3.64 13.16 -16.61
C THR A 166 2.29 13.79 -16.22
N PRO A 167 1.94 14.98 -16.75
CA PRO A 167 0.60 15.55 -16.57
C PRO A 167 -0.53 14.56 -16.88
N GLU A 168 -0.32 13.69 -17.87
CA GLU A 168 -1.20 12.60 -18.24
C GLU A 168 -1.28 11.52 -17.15
N GLY A 169 -0.14 11.11 -16.59
CA GLY A 169 -0.08 10.14 -15.49
C GLY A 169 -0.78 10.65 -14.23
N ARG A 170 -0.55 11.91 -13.83
CA ARG A 170 -1.29 12.60 -12.74
C ARG A 170 -2.81 12.56 -12.95
N LYS A 171 -3.28 12.96 -14.13
CA LYS A 171 -4.71 12.88 -14.48
C LYS A 171 -5.23 11.43 -14.42
N ARG A 172 -4.42 10.45 -14.84
CA ARG A 172 -4.79 9.03 -14.84
C ARG A 172 -4.97 8.48 -13.41
N THR A 173 -4.06 8.80 -12.48
CA THR A 173 -4.22 8.37 -11.08
C THR A 173 -5.33 9.11 -10.36
N ASN A 174 -5.53 10.41 -10.60
CA ASN A 174 -6.67 11.12 -10.02
C ASN A 174 -8.01 10.51 -10.46
N ARG A 175 -8.11 10.03 -11.71
CA ARG A 175 -9.28 9.28 -12.18
C ARG A 175 -9.46 7.96 -11.42
N LEU A 176 -8.37 7.21 -11.21
CA LEU A 176 -8.41 5.96 -10.44
C LEU A 176 -8.89 6.20 -9.00
N ILE A 177 -8.33 7.21 -8.32
CA ILE A 177 -8.73 7.60 -6.95
C ILE A 177 -10.23 7.94 -6.91
N SER A 178 -10.69 8.79 -7.84
CA SER A 178 -12.10 9.19 -7.91
C SER A 178 -13.02 7.99 -8.15
N GLN A 179 -12.63 7.04 -9.00
CA GLN A 179 -13.40 5.84 -9.26
C GLN A 179 -13.47 4.92 -8.03
N LEU A 180 -12.32 4.65 -7.38
CA LEU A 180 -12.27 3.83 -6.16
C LEU A 180 -13.18 4.42 -5.07
N ASN A 181 -13.08 5.73 -4.83
CA ASN A 181 -13.90 6.42 -3.85
C ASN A 181 -15.38 6.41 -4.20
N GLN A 182 -15.74 6.59 -5.48
CA GLN A 182 -17.12 6.54 -5.94
C GLN A 182 -17.73 5.15 -5.71
N TYR A 183 -17.01 4.07 -6.04
CA TYR A 183 -17.49 2.71 -5.83
C TYR A 183 -17.57 2.35 -4.35
N ALA A 184 -16.65 2.81 -3.50
CA ALA A 184 -16.73 2.62 -2.05
C ALA A 184 -17.98 3.29 -1.46
N GLN A 185 -18.32 4.51 -1.90
CA GLN A 185 -19.54 5.21 -1.47
C GLN A 185 -20.81 4.45 -1.89
N LEU A 186 -20.84 3.88 -3.10
CA LEU A 186 -21.99 3.09 -3.55
C LEU A 186 -22.21 1.81 -2.73
N GLN A 187 -21.16 1.23 -2.15
CA GLN A 187 -21.28 0.08 -1.25
C GLN A 187 -21.87 0.47 0.12
N THR A 188 -21.59 1.68 0.60
CA THR A 188 -22.16 2.17 1.89
C THR A 188 -23.63 2.56 1.83
N VAL A 189 -24.21 2.76 0.64
CA VAL A 189 -25.61 3.19 0.47
C VAL A 189 -26.57 1.98 0.34
N ASN A 190 -26.05 0.79 0.07
CA ASN A 190 -26.84 -0.43 -0.15
C ASN A 190 -26.65 -1.50 0.92
N GLY A 191 -26.08 -1.15 2.08
CA GLY A 191 -25.84 -2.04 3.22
C GLY A 191 -26.69 -1.69 4.43
#